data_AF-A0A943X8M8-F1
#
_entry.id   AF-A0A943X8M8-F1
#
_cell.length_a   1.000
_cell.length_b   1.000
_cell.length_c   1.000
_cell.angle_alpha   90.00
_cell.angle_beta   90.00
_cell.angle_gamma   90.00
#
_symmetry.space_group_name_H-M   'P 1'
#
loop_
_entity.id
_entity.type
_entity.pdbx_description
1 polymer ?
#
loop_
_entity_poly.entity_id
_entity_poly.type
_entity_poly.pdbx_seq_one_letter_code
_entity_poly.pdbx_strand_id
1 'polypeptide(L)'
;MDKDRYIISATELSKFEYCPYQWYYERVYGRNELRKLAKERNERLGIKNDGQGRLTDGVKYHEKFYKRSIRRRKAVIIALIIIFFSVAYFALRDGGLI
;
A
#
# COMPACT_ATOMS: atom_id res chain seq x y z
N MET A 1 -11.04 11.99 4.96
CA MET A 1 -9.80 11.63 5.70
C MET A 1 -9.22 12.95 6.13
N ASP A 2 -9.61 13.36 7.34
CA ASP A 2 -9.12 14.57 7.98
C ASP A 2 -7.61 14.43 8.11
N LYS A 3 -6.86 15.29 7.41
CA LYS A 3 -5.39 15.24 7.47
C LYS A 3 -5.01 16.01 8.71
N ASP A 4 -4.42 15.29 9.67
CA ASP A 4 -3.84 15.88 10.87
C ASP A 4 -2.97 17.10 10.49
N ARG A 5 -3.32 18.28 11.02
CA ARG A 5 -2.79 19.55 10.50
C ARG A 5 -1.27 19.68 10.68
N TYR A 6 -0.71 18.89 11.57
CA TYR A 6 0.69 18.93 11.99
C TYR A 6 1.57 17.87 11.34
N ILE A 7 1.01 16.92 10.58
CA ILE A 7 1.77 15.85 9.94
C ILE A 7 1.89 16.10 8.44
N ILE A 8 3.12 16.19 7.95
CA ILE A 8 3.43 16.32 6.52
C ILE A 8 4.00 14.99 6.03
N SER A 9 3.37 14.41 5.01
CA SER A 9 3.89 13.20 4.34
C SER A 9 4.88 13.57 3.21
N ALA A 10 5.78 12.65 2.84
CA ALA A 10 6.68 12.87 1.71
C ALA A 10 5.92 13.18 0.40
N THR A 11 4.80 12.51 0.14
CA THR A 11 3.93 12.81 -1.01
C THR A 11 3.40 14.23 -0.98
N GLU A 12 3.16 14.77 0.21
CA GLU A 12 2.66 16.13 0.37
C GLU A 12 3.73 17.17 0.06
N LEU A 13 4.96 16.93 0.48
CA LEU A 13 6.10 17.77 0.12
C LEU A 13 6.33 17.78 -1.39
N SER A 14 6.35 16.61 -2.04
CA SER A 14 6.49 16.52 -3.50
C SER A 14 5.37 17.23 -4.26
N LYS A 15 4.15 17.25 -3.72
CA LYS A 15 3.03 18.00 -4.31
C LYS A 15 3.22 19.51 -4.16
N PHE A 16 3.70 19.96 -3.00
CA PHE A 16 3.98 21.36 -2.78
C PHE A 16 5.07 21.86 -3.73
N GLU A 17 6.17 21.11 -3.86
CA GLU A 17 7.25 21.42 -4.80
C GLU A 17 6.77 21.42 -6.26
N TYR A 18 5.90 20.48 -6.63
CA TYR A 18 5.36 20.40 -7.99
C TYR A 18 4.38 21.55 -8.29
N CYS A 19 3.41 21.80 -7.41
CA CYS A 19 2.41 22.85 -7.55
C CYS A 19 1.89 23.31 -6.18
N PRO A 20 2.38 24.44 -5.66
CA PRO A 20 1.96 24.98 -4.36
C PRO A 20 0.46 25.26 -4.29
N TYR A 21 -0.15 25.73 -5.39
CA TYR A 21 -1.58 25.98 -5.47
C TYR A 21 -2.39 24.70 -5.30
N GLN A 22 -2.03 23.62 -6.01
CA GLN A 22 -2.73 22.35 -5.89
C GLN A 22 -2.64 21.81 -4.45
N TRP A 23 -1.46 21.93 -3.83
CA TRP A 23 -1.26 21.57 -2.43
C TRP A 23 -2.16 22.38 -1.49
N TYR A 24 -2.21 23.70 -1.66
CA TYR A 24 -3.03 24.60 -0.85
C TYR A 24 -4.52 24.24 -0.93
N TYR A 25 -5.06 24.09 -2.14
CA TYR A 25 -6.46 23.73 -2.33
C TYR A 25 -6.78 22.32 -1.78
N GLU A 26 -5.84 21.37 -1.85
CA GLU A 26 -6.00 20.06 -1.21
C GLU A 26 -6.06 20.14 0.32
N ARG A 27 -5.34 21.08 0.95
CA ARG A 27 -5.39 21.35 2.40
C ARG A 27 -6.68 22.03 2.82
N VAL A 28 -7.17 22.99 2.03
CA VAL A 28 -8.37 23.79 2.35
C VAL A 28 -9.66 22.98 2.16
N TYR A 29 -9.82 22.32 1.01
CA TYR A 29 -11.08 21.68 0.63
C TYR A 29 -11.06 20.15 0.80
N GLY A 30 -9.86 19.56 0.84
CA GLY A 30 -9.69 18.12 0.87
C GLY A 30 -9.83 17.46 -0.50
N ARG A 31 -9.22 16.27 -0.65
CA ARG A 31 -9.19 15.53 -1.93
C ARG A 31 -10.56 15.08 -2.42
N ASN A 32 -11.51 14.82 -1.51
CA ASN A 32 -12.84 14.34 -1.90
C ASN A 32 -13.66 15.44 -2.58
N GLU A 33 -13.64 16.66 -2.01
CA GLU A 33 -14.35 17.79 -2.57
C GLU A 33 -13.75 18.20 -3.91
N LEU A 34 -12.41 18.26 -4.01
CA LEU A 34 -11.74 18.54 -5.28
C LEU A 34 -12.07 17.51 -6.36
N ARG A 35 -12.20 16.22 -6.01
CA ARG A 35 -12.64 15.19 -6.95
C ARG A 35 -14.08 15.39 -7.42
N LYS A 36 -14.97 15.78 -6.51
CA LYS A 36 -16.36 16.09 -6.82
C LYS A 36 -16.44 17.28 -7.79
N LEU A 37 -15.77 18.40 -7.47
CA LEU A 37 -15.70 19.59 -8.33
C LEU A 37 -15.08 19.28 -9.70
N ALA A 38 -14.03 18.46 -9.74
CA ALA A 38 -13.43 18.03 -10.99
C ALA A 38 -14.39 17.17 -11.83
N LYS A 39 -15.19 16.31 -11.19
CA LYS A 39 -16.20 15.50 -11.86
C LYS A 39 -17.31 16.38 -12.46
N GLU A 40 -17.86 17.30 -11.68
CA GLU A 40 -18.89 18.25 -12.14
C GLU A 40 -18.40 19.11 -13.31
N ARG A 41 -17.16 19.62 -13.23
CA ARG A 41 -16.52 20.35 -14.33
C ARG A 41 -16.40 19.48 -15.58
N ASN A 42 -15.92 18.25 -15.45
CA ASN A 42 -15.72 17.36 -16.58
C ASN A 42 -17.05 16.96 -17.24
N GLU A 43 -18.09 16.71 -16.46
CA GLU A 43 -19.45 16.46 -16.97
C GLU A 43 -19.98 17.66 -17.74
N ARG A 44 -19.84 18.88 -17.20
CA ARG A 44 -20.24 20.12 -17.87
C ARG A 44 -19.52 20.35 -19.20
N LEU A 45 -18.24 19.97 -19.28
CA LEU A 45 -17.39 20.17 -20.45
C LEU A 45 -17.36 18.97 -21.41
N GLY A 46 -18.07 17.88 -21.12
CA GLY A 46 -18.05 16.66 -21.92
C GLY A 46 -16.68 15.95 -21.95
N ILE A 47 -15.81 16.21 -20.97
CA ILE A 47 -14.45 15.64 -20.91
C ILE A 47 -14.52 14.22 -20.34
N LYS A 48 -14.05 13.23 -21.11
CA LYS A 48 -13.91 11.85 -20.62
C LYS A 48 -12.67 11.71 -19.75
N ASN A 49 -12.82 11.07 -18.58
CA ASN A 49 -11.70 10.74 -17.70
C ASN A 49 -11.00 9.46 -18.20
N ASP A 50 -9.83 9.59 -18.80
CA ASP A 50 -8.98 8.49 -19.29
C ASP A 50 -7.81 8.13 -18.35
N GLY A 51 -7.43 9.04 -17.45
CA GLY A 51 -6.20 8.93 -16.65
C GLY A 51 -6.19 7.97 -15.45
N GLN A 52 -7.32 7.33 -15.08
CA GLN A 52 -7.36 6.49 -13.86
C GLN A 52 -6.64 5.14 -14.00
N GLY A 53 -6.46 4.63 -15.22
CA GLY A 53 -5.89 3.29 -15.46
C GLY A 53 -4.49 3.10 -14.89
N ARG A 54 -3.59 4.09 -15.10
CA ARG A 54 -2.17 3.97 -14.75
C ARG A 54 -1.91 3.81 -13.25
N LEU A 55 -2.70 4.51 -12.42
CA LEU A 55 -2.59 4.38 -10.96
C LEU A 55 -3.10 3.01 -10.49
N THR A 56 -4.23 2.54 -11.04
CA THR A 56 -4.77 1.23 -10.66
C THR A 56 -3.83 0.08 -11.02
N ASP A 57 -3.11 0.20 -12.13
CA ASP A 57 -2.13 -0.80 -12.55
C ASP A 57 -0.91 -0.83 -11.63
N GLY A 58 -0.42 0.34 -11.20
CA GLY A 58 0.64 0.44 -10.19
C GLY A 58 0.25 -0.20 -8.86
N VAL A 59 -0.98 0.06 -8.37
CA VAL A 59 -1.48 -0.55 -7.12
C VAL A 59 -1.55 -2.07 -7.25
N LYS A 60 -2.10 -2.60 -8.35
CA LYS A 60 -2.17 -4.05 -8.60
C LYS A 60 -0.78 -4.70 -8.62
N TYR A 61 0.21 -4.03 -9.21
CA TYR A 61 1.58 -4.51 -9.23
C TYR A 61 2.15 -4.65 -7.81
N HIS A 62 2.05 -3.60 -6.99
CA HIS A 62 2.54 -3.63 -5.62
C HIS A 62 1.83 -4.67 -4.76
N GLU A 63 0.52 -4.84 -4.93
CA GLU A 63 -0.26 -5.85 -4.22
C GLU A 63 0.22 -7.28 -4.54
N LYS A 64 0.52 -7.56 -5.81
CA LYS A 64 1.06 -8.86 -6.25
C LYS A 64 2.41 -9.15 -5.59
N PHE A 65 3.29 -8.16 -5.52
CA PHE A 65 4.59 -8.28 -4.86
C PHE A 65 4.46 -8.51 -3.36
N TYR A 66 3.59 -7.76 -2.69
CA TYR A 66 3.31 -7.91 -1.27
C TYR A 66 2.73 -9.29 -0.95
N LYS A 67 1.75 -9.77 -1.73
CA LYS A 67 1.20 -11.13 -1.59
C LYS A 67 2.25 -12.21 -1.82
N ARG A 68 3.23 -11.98 -2.71
CA ARG A 68 4.34 -12.91 -2.95
C ARG A 68 5.31 -12.92 -1.78
N SER A 69 5.69 -11.77 -1.23
CA SER A 69 6.61 -11.69 -0.10
C SER A 69 6.01 -12.31 1.16
N ILE A 70 4.72 -12.10 1.43
CA ILE A 70 4.00 -12.78 2.52
C ILE A 70 4.03 -14.29 2.34
N ARG A 71 3.72 -14.80 1.14
CA ARG A 71 3.73 -16.25 0.88
C ARG A 71 5.11 -16.86 1.12
N ARG A 72 6.17 -16.20 0.66
CA ARG A 72 7.56 -16.63 0.92
C ARG A 72 7.88 -16.65 2.41
N ARG A 73 7.52 -15.60 3.14
CA ARG A 73 7.72 -15.55 4.62
C ARG A 73 6.98 -16.69 5.32
N LYS A 74 5.73 -16.96 4.96
CA LYS A 74 4.97 -18.09 5.51
C LYS A 74 5.64 -19.44 5.21
N ALA A 75 6.11 -19.65 3.98
CA ALA A 75 6.82 -20.87 3.62
C ALA A 75 8.11 -21.07 4.43
N VAL A 76 8.89 -20.01 4.64
CA VAL A 76 10.09 -20.05 5.49
C VAL A 76 9.74 -20.39 6.93
N ILE A 77 8.70 -19.78 7.51
CA ILE A 77 8.26 -20.07 8.88
C ILE A 77 7.84 -21.54 9.00
N ILE A 78 7.06 -22.06 8.05
CA ILE A 78 6.64 -23.48 8.05
C ILE A 78 7.86 -24.40 7.95
N ALA A 79 8.82 -24.09 7.07
CA ALA A 79 10.06 -24.87 6.95
C ALA A 79 10.87 -24.89 8.25
N LEU A 80 10.98 -23.75 8.94
CA LEU A 80 11.66 -23.67 10.24
C LEU A 80 10.95 -24.49 11.32
N ILE A 81 9.61 -24.48 11.35
CA ILE A 81 8.82 -25.31 12.26
C ILE A 81 9.09 -26.80 12.00
N ILE A 82 9.07 -27.22 10.73
CA ILE A 82 9.36 -28.61 10.36
C ILE A 82 10.77 -29.00 10.81
N ILE A 83 11.78 -28.17 10.52
CA ILE A 83 13.16 -28.43 10.94
C ILE A 83 13.26 -28.53 12.46
N PHE A 84 12.61 -27.63 13.19
CA PHE A 84 12.60 -27.65 14.66
C PHE A 84 12.03 -28.96 15.21
N PHE A 85 10.87 -29.41 14.73
CA PHE A 85 10.27 -30.67 15.15
C PHE A 85 11.10 -31.89 14.75
N SER A 86 11.70 -31.87 13.55
CA SER A 86 12.62 -32.94 13.11
C SER A 86 13.82 -33.05 14.05
N VAL A 87 14.48 -31.93 14.37
CA VAL A 87 15.62 -31.91 15.29
C VAL A 87 15.21 -32.35 16.69
N ALA A 88 14.08 -31.88 17.20
CA ALA A 88 13.55 -32.31 18.48
C ALA A 88 13.26 -33.82 18.52
N TYR A 89 12.67 -34.38 17.44
CA TYR A 89 12.41 -35.81 17.31
C TYR A 89 13.71 -36.64 17.34
N PHE A 90 14.73 -36.24 16.56
CA PHE A 90 16.02 -36.93 16.56
C PHE A 90 16.74 -36.80 17.91
N ALA A 91 16.72 -35.63 18.53
CA ALA A 91 17.31 -35.43 19.86
C ALA A 91 16.62 -36.28 20.94
N LEU A 92 15.29 -36.44 20.88
CA LEU A 92 14.53 -37.32 21.78
C LEU A 92 14.81 -38.81 21.51
N ARG A 93 15.02 -39.18 20.24
CA ARG A 93 15.37 -40.55 19.85
C ARG A 93 16.78 -40.94 20.29
N ASP A 94 17.76 -40.06 20.10
CA ASP A 94 19.17 -40.32 20.44
C ASP A 94 19.47 -40.08 21.93
N GLY A 95 18.66 -39.25 22.60
CA GLY A 95 18.76 -38.95 24.04
C GLY A 95 18.16 -39.99 24.98
N GLY A 96 17.63 -41.10 24.46
CA GLY A 96 17.19 -42.25 25.25
C GLY A 96 15.95 -42.01 26.11
N LEU A 97 14.76 -42.02 25.50
CA LEU A 97 13.50 -42.23 26.23
C LEU A 97 12.40 -42.93 25.42
N ILE A 98 12.76 -43.67 24.36
CA ILE A 98 12.04 -44.83 23.80
C ILE A 98 13.07 -45.84 23.29
#